data_AF-A0A958C704-F1
#
_entry.id   AF-A0A958C704-F1
#
_cell.length_a   1.000
_cell.length_b   1.000
_cell.length_c   1.000
_cell.angle_alpha   90.00
_cell.angle_beta   90.00
_cell.angle_gamma   90.00
#
_symmetry.space_group_name_H-M   'P 1'
#
loop_
_entity.id
_entity.type
_entity.pdbx_description
1 polymer ?
#
loop_
_entity_poly.entity_id
_entity_poly.type
_entity_poly.pdbx_seq_one_letter_code
_entity_poly.pdbx_strand_id
1 'polypeptide(L)' 'DPVERQVLYRAAEKILVDDAAGFAPLYYPVGSVVTKPYLQRTYPTVGGNEWYTWVLDWDAKQEALGR' A
#
# COMPACT_ATOMS: atom_id res chain seq x y z
N ASP A 1 17.03 4.65 -18.85
CA ASP A 1 16.67 3.21 -18.89
C ASP A 1 16.19 2.76 -17.50
N PRO A 2 15.13 1.92 -17.35
CA PRO A 2 14.68 1.45 -16.03
C PRO A 2 15.73 0.67 -15.22
N VAL A 3 16.58 -0.11 -15.88
CA VAL A 3 17.65 -0.90 -15.26
C VAL A 3 18.74 0.03 -14.73
N GLU A 4 19.17 0.99 -15.54
CA GLU A 4 20.15 2.00 -15.14
C GLU A 4 19.66 2.80 -13.93
N ARG A 5 18.38 3.18 -13.92
CA ARG A 5 17.77 3.89 -12.79
C ARG A 5 17.77 3.06 -11.51
N GLN A 6 17.54 1.75 -11.60
CA GLN A 6 17.58 0.86 -10.44
C GLN A 6 19.00 0.80 -9.83
N VAL A 7 20.04 0.76 -10.67
CA VAL A 7 21.43 0.80 -10.22
C VAL A 7 21.72 2.12 -9.50
N LEU A 8 21.28 3.25 -10.06
CA LEU A 8 21.46 4.57 -9.45
C LEU A 8 20.73 4.70 -8.10
N TYR A 9 19.51 4.18 -7.97
CA TYR A 9 18.79 4.21 -6.69
C TYR A 9 19.46 3.36 -5.61
N ARG A 10 20.03 2.21 -5.97
CA ARG A 10 20.80 1.39 -5.02
C ARG A 10 22.06 2.10 -4.54
N ALA A 11 22.75 2.81 -5.44
CA ALA A 11 23.89 3.63 -5.07
C ALA A 11 23.48 4.78 -4.13
N ALA A 12 22.33 5.42 -4.38
CA ALA A 12 21.80 6.48 -3.52
C ALA A 12 21.45 5.97 -2.11
N GLU A 13 20.80 4.81 -2.00
CA GLU A 13 20.47 4.19 -0.70
C GLU A 13 21.73 3.93 0.13
N LYS A 14 22.78 3.36 -0.48
CA LYS A 14 24.07 3.15 0.18
C LYS A 14 24.67 4.45 0.74
N ILE A 15 24.69 5.52 -0.07
CA ILE A 15 25.25 6.80 0.35
C ILE A 15 24.48 7.35 1.56
N LEU A 16 23.15 7.32 1.51
CA LEU A 16 22.31 7.96 2.52
C LEU A 16 22.24 7.18 3.83
N VAL A 17 22.23 5.84 3.77
CA VAL A 17 22.05 4.97 4.94
C VAL A 17 23.39 4.51 5.50
N ASP A 18 24.27 3.95 4.67
CA ASP A 18 25.50 3.31 5.15
C ASP A 18 26.65 4.31 5.33
N ASP A 19 26.86 5.17 4.34
CA ASP A 19 28.09 5.97 4.27
C ASP A 19 27.94 7.31 5.02
N ALA A 20 26.79 7.98 4.87
CA ALA A 20 26.54 9.29 5.48
C ALA A 20 25.67 9.23 6.75
N ALA A 21 24.99 8.10 7.00
CA ALA A 21 23.98 7.95 8.05
C ALA A 21 23.01 9.16 8.12
N GLY A 22 22.61 9.70 6.97
CA GLY A 22 21.74 10.87 6.86
C GLY A 22 20.32 10.60 7.33
N PHE A 23 19.89 9.34 7.32
CA PHE A 23 18.73 8.82 8.04
C PHE A 23 18.94 7.36 8.42
N ALA A 24 18.22 6.90 9.45
CA ALA A 24 18.29 5.53 9.95
C ALA A 24 16.91 4.86 9.87
N PRO A 25 16.65 4.04 8.83
CA PRO A 25 15.40 3.27 8.74
C PRO A 25 15.28 2.31 9.92
N LEU A 26 14.11 2.27 10.56
CA LEU A 26 13.86 1.36 11.68
C LEU A 26 13.07 0.11 11.24
N TYR A 27 11.95 0.32 10.54
CA TYR A 27 11.09 -0.74 10.01
C TYR A 27 10.12 -0.16 8.98
N TYR A 28 9.51 -1.05 8.17
CA TYR A 28 8.39 -0.69 7.29
C TYR A 28 7.07 -0.80 8.06
N PRO A 29 6.29 0.29 8.22
CA PRO A 29 5.03 0.23 8.95
C PRO A 29 3.98 -0.55 8.16
N VAL A 30 3.12 -1.27 8.88
CA VAL A 30 1.96 -1.97 8.32
C VAL A 30 0.69 -1.20 8.64
N GLY A 31 -0.24 -1.13 7.69
CA GLY A 31 -1.58 -0.59 7.90
C GLY A 31 -2.60 -1.71 8.01
N SER A 32 -3.27 -1.83 9.16
CA SER A 32 -4.39 -2.76 9.34
C SER A 32 -5.71 -2.07 9.02
N VAL A 33 -6.54 -2.70 8.19
CA VAL A 33 -7.85 -2.17 7.80
C VAL A 33 -8.91 -3.26 7.90
N VAL A 34 -10.10 -2.91 8.38
CA VAL A 34 -11.25 -3.80 8.42
C VAL A 34 -12.18 -3.49 7.24
N THR A 35 -12.74 -4.53 6.65
CA THR A 35 -13.60 -4.42 5.47
C THR A 35 -14.98 -4.96 5.82
N LYS A 36 -16.02 -4.21 5.41
CA LYS A 36 -17.41 -4.66 5.58
C LYS A 36 -17.65 -5.89 4.71
N PRO A 37 -18.48 -6.86 5.14
CA PRO A 37 -18.68 -8.11 4.40
C PRO A 37 -19.30 -7.90 3.02
N TYR A 38 -20.07 -6.81 2.83
CA TYR A 38 -20.70 -6.44 1.57
C TYR A 38 -19.83 -5.55 0.66
N LEU A 39 -18.53 -5.39 0.98
CA LEU A 39 -17.59 -4.55 0.21
C LEU A 39 -16.40 -5.38 -0.25
N GLN A 40 -16.26 -5.55 -1.56
CA GLN A 40 -15.08 -6.14 -2.17
C GLN A 40 -14.06 -5.05 -2.48
N ARG A 41 -12.87 -5.13 -1.89
CA ARG A 41 -11.77 -4.18 -2.09
C ARG A 41 -10.67 -4.78 -2.96
N THR A 42 -9.99 -3.93 -3.72
CA THR A 42 -8.66 -4.25 -4.27
C THR A 42 -7.58 -3.62 -3.40
N TYR A 43 -6.43 -4.29 -3.34
CA TYR A 43 -5.28 -3.85 -2.58
C TYR A 43 -4.08 -3.71 -3.53
N PRO A 44 -3.56 -2.48 -3.72
CA PRO A 44 -2.38 -2.26 -4.55
C PRO A 44 -1.14 -2.89 -3.90
N THR A 45 -0.13 -3.19 -4.72
CA THR A 45 1.15 -3.78 -4.27
C THR A 45 1.98 -2.84 -3.39
N VAL A 46 1.80 -1.52 -3.52
CA VAL A 46 2.54 -0.52 -2.73
C VAL A 46 1.58 0.53 -2.21
N GLY A 47 1.17 0.40 -0.94
CA GLY A 47 0.48 1.42 -0.16
C GLY A 47 -0.83 1.99 -0.75
N GLY A 48 -1.59 2.73 0.06
CA GLY A 48 -2.77 3.45 -0.42
C GLY A 48 -4.03 2.60 -0.62
N ASN A 49 -5.05 3.20 -1.25
CA ASN A 49 -6.34 2.59 -1.55
C ASN A 49 -6.71 2.87 -3.00
N GLU A 50 -7.21 1.85 -3.72
CA GLU A 50 -7.77 2.00 -5.06
C GLU A 50 -9.29 2.02 -4.99
N TRP A 51 -9.90 3.13 -4.56
CA TRP A 51 -11.35 3.16 -4.32
C TRP A 51 -12.21 2.91 -5.57
N TYR A 52 -11.69 3.25 -6.75
CA TYR A 52 -12.42 3.16 -8.02
C TYR A 52 -12.71 1.72 -8.48
N THR A 53 -11.96 0.75 -7.97
CA THR A 53 -12.08 -0.67 -8.31
C THR A 53 -12.89 -1.44 -7.26
N TRP A 54 -13.37 -0.76 -6.22
CA TRP A 54 -14.15 -1.41 -5.18
C TRP A 54 -15.56 -1.69 -5.69
N VAL A 55 -16.07 -2.86 -5.33
CA VAL A 55 -17.41 -3.30 -5.71
C VAL A 55 -18.24 -3.47 -4.45
N LEU A 56 -19.44 -2.89 -4.48
CA LEU A 56 -20.39 -2.98 -3.39
C LEU A 56 -21.49 -3.96 -3.75
N ASP A 57 -21.72 -4.94 -2.88
CA ASP A 57 -22.93 -5.75 -2.92
C ASP A 57 -24.05 -4.97 -2.22
N TRP A 58 -25.00 -4.48 -2.99
CA TRP A 58 -26.10 -3.69 -2.45
C TRP A 58 -27.10 -4.53 -1.66
N ASP A 59 -27.36 -5.76 -2.08
CA ASP A 59 -28.32 -6.64 -1.42
C ASP A 59 -27.78 -7.10 -0.07
N ALA A 60 -26.54 -7.59 -0.04
CA ALA A 60 -25.87 -7.97 1.21
C ALA A 60 -25.70 -6.78 2.16
N LYS A 61 -25.59 -5.56 1.62
CA LYS A 61 -25.56 -4.33 2.44
C LYS A 61 -26.91 -4.03 3.07
N GLN A 62 -28.01 -4.10 2.32
CA GLN A 62 -29.33 -3.83 2.90
C GLN A 62 -29.72 -4.90 3.92
N GLU A 63 -29.44 -6.18 3.64
CA GLU A 63 -29.64 -7.28 4.58
C GLU A 63 -28.87 -7.05 5.87
N ALA A 64 -27.57 -6.72 5.79
CA ALA A 64 -26.74 -6.42 6.96
C ALA A 64 -27.20 -5.18 7.74
N LEU A 65 -27.99 -4.30 7.13
CA LEU A 65 -28.58 -3.11 7.74
C LEU A 65 -30.04 -3.31 8.18
N GLY A 66 -30.63 -4.48 7.94
CA GLY A 66 -32.02 -4.81 8.26
C GLY A 66 -33.06 -4.03 7.45
N ARG A 67 -32.75 -3.74 6.17
CA ARG A 67 -33.59 -3.00 5.24
C ARG A 67 -34.00 -3.82 4.03
#